data_AF-A0A932MYI8-F1
#
_entry.id   AF-A0A932MYI8-F1
#
_cell.length_a   1.000
_cell.length_b   1.000
_cell.length_c   1.000
_cell.angle_alpha   90.00
_cell.angle_beta   90.00
_cell.angle_gamma   90.00
#
_symmetry.space_group_name_H-M   'P 1'
#
loop_
_entity.id
_entity.type
_entity.pdbx_description
1 polymer ?
#
loop_
_entity_poly.entity_id
_entity_poly.type
_entity_poly.pdbx_seq_one_letter_code
_entity_poly.pdbx_strand_id
1 'polypeptide(L)'
;LGPFKAISSQDIRQMLAMEAAKQAVGCDDVVCLAEIGGALGADYMISGSVLLTAEVFLIQLQLMNIKQARVEQRVAREYRGGPIGLFDEMRAASKLLVRDLLATRSGRLVVHVAEEGATLRLDGVAVGSSPMQPLTIGAGLHALTVEKDGFIRFARDVEVLQSDETVLTVVLRPSDDYRRKYQDGARTTRMLAWTGLGLGAAGLAGGAALWVVADGKAGELRSDIEAYGAQPIRTSSEADALERRRTDIGRLNTYTIVSAGVGVAALGVGLLLLVTGDDPDRYHAELRVGAGDGGMSLTGTPGGLQATLRF
;
A
#
# COMPACT_ATOMS: atom_id res chain seq x y z
N LEU A 1 8.60 3.96 -25.42
CA LEU A 1 7.63 3.65 -26.52
C LEU A 1 6.58 2.78 -25.86
N GLY A 2 5.36 3.28 -25.68
CA GLY A 2 4.31 2.63 -24.88
C GLY A 2 3.77 1.35 -25.56
N PRO A 3 2.47 1.22 -25.86
CA PRO A 3 1.87 0.02 -26.50
C PRO A 3 2.42 -0.38 -27.88
N PHE A 4 3.46 0.27 -28.40
CA PHE A 4 3.91 0.12 -29.79
C PHE A 4 5.30 -0.47 -29.88
N LYS A 5 5.43 -1.55 -30.68
CA LYS A 5 6.71 -2.08 -31.15
C LYS A 5 7.18 -1.23 -32.34
N ALA A 6 8.28 -0.50 -32.17
CA ALA A 6 8.86 0.31 -33.23
C ALA A 6 9.83 -0.52 -34.08
N ILE A 7 9.77 -0.34 -35.39
CA ILE A 7 10.73 -0.89 -36.36
C ILE A 7 11.43 0.31 -37.01
N SER A 8 12.75 0.38 -36.90
CA SER A 8 13.53 1.49 -37.46
C SER A 8 13.87 1.27 -38.93
N SER A 9 14.26 2.33 -39.64
CA SER A 9 14.72 2.23 -41.02
C SER A 9 15.99 1.38 -41.18
N GLN A 10 16.79 1.23 -40.12
CA GLN A 10 17.94 0.31 -40.12
C GLN A 10 17.49 -1.14 -40.06
N ASP A 11 16.50 -1.46 -39.21
CA ASP A 11 15.93 -2.81 -39.11
C ASP A 11 15.30 -3.24 -40.44
N ILE A 12 14.58 -2.33 -41.09
CA ILE A 12 13.97 -2.57 -42.41
C ILE A 12 15.05 -2.86 -43.47
N ARG A 13 16.14 -2.07 -43.51
CA ARG A 13 17.24 -2.30 -44.46
C ARG A 13 17.99 -3.61 -44.22
N GLN A 14 18.01 -4.11 -42.99
CA GLN A 14 18.61 -5.40 -42.66
C GLN A 14 17.69 -6.57 -43.01
N MET A 15 16.37 -6.36 -42.98
CA MET A 15 15.37 -7.37 -43.34
C MET A 15 15.07 -7.44 -44.85
N LEU A 16 15.25 -6.34 -45.59
CA LEU A 16 15.04 -6.28 -47.04
C LEU A 16 16.33 -6.60 -47.81
N ALA A 17 16.24 -7.47 -48.83
CA ALA A 17 17.33 -7.68 -49.79
C ALA A 17 17.66 -6.38 -50.55
N MET A 18 18.93 -6.18 -50.95
CA MET A 18 19.44 -4.92 -51.53
C MET A 18 18.61 -4.37 -52.71
N GLU A 19 17.89 -5.22 -53.46
CA GLU A 19 17.04 -4.82 -54.60
C GLU A 19 15.69 -4.23 -54.16
N ALA A 20 15.04 -4.84 -53.15
CA ALA A 20 13.79 -4.33 -52.58
C ALA A 20 14.00 -3.03 -51.80
N ALA A 21 15.15 -2.89 -51.13
CA ALA A 21 15.54 -1.64 -50.48
C ALA A 21 15.76 -0.50 -51.50
N LYS A 22 16.28 -0.80 -52.70
CA LYS A 22 16.46 0.20 -53.78
C LYS A 22 15.13 0.68 -54.35
N GLN A 23 14.13 -0.19 -54.48
CA GLN A 23 12.78 0.17 -54.90
C GLN A 23 12.02 0.96 -53.83
N ALA A 24 12.23 0.67 -52.55
CA ALA A 24 11.60 1.40 -51.45
C ALA A 24 12.04 2.87 -51.32
N VAL A 25 13.22 3.24 -51.83
CA VAL A 25 13.74 4.63 -51.77
C VAL A 25 13.03 5.56 -52.77
N GLY A 26 12.30 5.02 -53.75
CA GLY A 26 11.54 5.78 -54.73
C GLY A 26 10.04 5.95 -54.43
N CYS A 27 9.55 5.41 -53.30
CA CYS A 27 8.14 5.45 -52.96
C CYS A 27 7.80 6.68 -52.12
N ASP A 28 7.27 7.71 -52.79
CA ASP A 28 6.72 8.93 -52.20
C ASP A 28 5.20 8.91 -52.12
N ASP A 29 4.54 7.94 -52.76
CA ASP A 29 3.10 7.78 -52.79
C ASP A 29 2.56 6.95 -51.60
N VAL A 30 1.37 7.35 -51.13
CA VAL A 30 0.67 6.73 -49.99
C VAL A 30 0.41 5.24 -50.19
N VAL A 31 0.20 4.81 -51.45
CA VAL A 31 -0.11 3.42 -51.79
C VAL A 31 1.12 2.55 -51.69
N CYS A 32 2.25 2.93 -52.28
CA CYS A 32 3.49 2.15 -52.12
C CYS A 32 3.95 2.07 -50.65
N LEU A 33 3.86 3.17 -49.90
CA LEU A 33 4.20 3.17 -48.48
C LEU A 33 3.28 2.24 -47.65
N ALA A 34 1.99 2.16 -47.99
CA ALA A 34 1.06 1.24 -47.34
C ALA A 34 1.39 -0.23 -47.66
N GLU A 35 1.78 -0.56 -48.89
CA GLU A 35 2.18 -1.93 -49.27
C GLU A 35 3.43 -2.39 -48.51
N ILE A 36 4.45 -1.54 -48.40
CA ILE A 36 5.66 -1.83 -47.63
C ILE A 36 5.31 -2.00 -46.15
N GLY A 37 4.49 -1.11 -45.60
CA GLY A 37 4.03 -1.21 -44.21
C GLY A 37 3.24 -2.49 -43.93
N GLY A 38 2.38 -2.89 -44.86
CA GLY A 38 1.59 -4.13 -44.79
C GLY A 38 2.47 -5.38 -44.85
N ALA A 39 3.48 -5.39 -45.74
CA ALA A 39 4.45 -6.48 -45.83
C ALA A 39 5.30 -6.65 -44.56
N LEU A 40 5.56 -5.53 -43.85
CA LEU A 40 6.25 -5.53 -42.56
C LEU A 40 5.33 -5.85 -41.37
N GLY A 41 4.03 -6.05 -41.60
CA GLY A 41 3.03 -6.31 -40.55
C GLY A 41 2.81 -5.12 -39.61
N ALA A 42 3.10 -3.89 -40.07
CA ALA A 42 2.90 -2.69 -39.28
C ALA A 42 1.44 -2.19 -39.38
N ASP A 43 0.86 -1.78 -38.26
CA ASP A 43 -0.47 -1.13 -38.25
C ASP A 43 -0.38 0.35 -38.63
N TYR A 44 0.73 1.01 -38.25
CA TYR A 44 0.97 2.42 -38.48
C TYR A 44 2.36 2.66 -39.06
N MET A 45 2.47 3.69 -39.90
CA MET A 45 3.73 4.18 -40.45
C MET A 45 3.90 5.66 -40.13
N ILE A 46 5.10 6.04 -39.71
CA ILE A 46 5.52 7.44 -39.63
C ILE A 46 6.42 7.71 -40.82
N SER A 47 6.02 8.63 -41.69
CA SER A 47 6.86 9.14 -42.78
C SER A 47 7.02 10.65 -42.64
N GLY A 48 8.08 11.19 -43.20
CA GLY A 48 8.34 12.61 -43.11
C GLY A 48 9.57 13.05 -43.86
N SER A 49 9.67 14.35 -44.07
CA SER A 49 10.77 15.00 -44.76
C SER A 49 11.25 16.20 -43.96
N VAL A 50 12.50 16.57 -44.19
CA VAL A 50 13.10 17.79 -43.63
C VAL A 50 13.50 18.66 -44.81
N LEU A 51 12.96 19.87 -44.86
CA LEU A 51 13.30 20.88 -45.86
C LEU A 51 14.16 21.96 -45.21
N LEU A 52 15.24 22.35 -45.88
CA LEU A 52 16.06 23.50 -45.47
C LEU A 52 15.67 24.71 -46.31
N THR A 53 15.21 25.78 -45.66
CA THR A 53 14.87 27.05 -46.32
C THR A 53 15.66 28.18 -45.64
N ALA A 54 16.62 28.74 -46.37
CA ALA A 54 17.60 29.70 -45.84
C ALA A 54 18.34 29.15 -44.61
N GLU A 55 17.92 29.53 -43.39
CA GLU A 55 18.48 29.07 -42.11
C GLU A 55 17.43 28.40 -41.21
N VAL A 56 16.28 28.00 -41.79
CA VAL A 56 15.18 27.34 -41.08
C VAL A 56 15.00 25.92 -41.60
N PHE A 57 15.00 24.96 -40.69
CA PHE A 57 14.62 23.59 -40.98
C PHE A 57 13.11 23.43 -40.77
N LEU A 58 12.39 23.09 -41.83
CA LEU A 58 10.98 22.70 -41.77
C LEU A 58 10.90 21.17 -41.67
N ILE A 59 10.43 20.67 -40.54
CA ILE A 59 10.23 19.25 -40.28
C ILE A 59 8.77 18.94 -40.51
N GLN A 60 8.46 18.05 -41.46
CA GLN A 60 7.10 17.59 -41.72
C GLN A 60 7.04 16.09 -41.45
N LEU A 61 6.23 15.69 -40.47
CA LEU A 61 5.96 14.29 -40.15
C LEU A 61 4.47 14.00 -40.33
N GLN A 62 4.16 12.80 -40.81
CA GLN A 62 2.80 12.29 -40.93
C GLN A 62 2.71 10.87 -40.40
N LEU A 63 1.62 10.59 -39.66
CA LEU A 63 1.28 9.28 -39.13
C LEU A 63 0.14 8.72 -39.96
N MET A 64 0.38 7.55 -40.55
CA MET A 64 -0.54 6.88 -41.45
C MET A 64 -1.00 5.56 -40.85
N ASN A 65 -2.30 5.31 -40.91
CA ASN A 65 -2.91 4.01 -40.65
C ASN A 65 -2.81 3.18 -41.92
N ILE A 66 -2.02 2.12 -41.90
CA ILE A 66 -1.74 1.30 -43.09
C ILE A 66 -3.00 0.53 -43.51
N LYS A 67 -3.78 0.00 -42.55
CA LYS A 67 -5.00 -0.77 -42.83
C LYS A 67 -6.09 0.06 -43.52
N GLN A 68 -6.17 1.34 -43.18
CA GLN A 68 -7.17 2.26 -43.74
C GLN A 68 -6.63 3.13 -44.87
N ALA A 69 -5.33 3.03 -45.19
CA ALA A 69 -4.62 3.91 -46.12
C ALA A 69 -4.92 5.40 -45.88
N ARG A 70 -5.00 5.82 -44.61
CA ARG A 70 -5.39 7.18 -44.20
C ARG A 70 -4.33 7.83 -43.32
N VAL A 71 -4.05 9.10 -43.57
CA VAL A 71 -3.23 9.90 -42.66
C VAL A 71 -4.08 10.35 -41.47
N GLU A 72 -3.72 9.87 -40.28
CA GLU A 72 -4.41 10.19 -39.03
C GLU A 72 -3.98 11.54 -38.48
N GLN A 73 -2.68 11.84 -38.57
CA GLN A 73 -2.12 13.06 -37.99
C GLN A 73 -0.94 13.56 -38.82
N ARG A 74 -0.79 14.88 -38.88
CA ARG A 74 0.37 15.55 -39.45
C ARG A 74 0.89 16.59 -38.47
N VAL A 75 2.21 16.70 -38.37
CA VAL A 75 2.88 17.70 -37.54
C VAL A 75 3.94 18.37 -38.41
N ALA A 76 3.87 19.70 -38.50
CA ALA A 76 4.89 20.53 -39.11
C ALA A 76 5.53 21.40 -38.03
N ARG A 77 6.86 21.42 -37.94
CA ARG A 77 7.60 22.28 -37.01
C ARG A 77 8.73 23.00 -37.73
N GLU A 78 8.90 24.26 -37.39
CA GLU A 78 10.03 25.06 -37.85
C GLU A 78 11.09 25.12 -36.76
N TYR A 79 12.33 24.83 -37.13
CA TYR A 79 13.49 24.91 -36.24
C TYR A 79 14.53 25.86 -36.81
N ARG A 80 14.90 26.88 -36.03
CA ARG A 80 16.01 27.78 -36.34
C ARG A 80 17.18 27.39 -35.46
N GLY A 81 18.25 26.87 -36.06
CA GLY A 81 19.44 26.46 -35.33
C GLY A 81 20.32 25.48 -36.10
N GLY A 82 21.33 24.96 -35.42
CA GLY A 82 22.29 24.03 -35.99
C GLY A 82 21.76 22.60 -36.12
N PRO A 83 22.38 21.77 -36.97
CA PRO A 83 21.93 20.40 -37.26
C PRO A 83 21.87 19.46 -36.05
N ILE A 84 22.58 19.76 -34.96
CA ILE A 84 22.55 18.95 -33.74
C ILE A 84 21.21 19.08 -33.01
N GLY A 85 20.65 20.29 -32.91
CA GLY A 85 19.36 20.52 -32.24
C GLY A 85 18.15 20.04 -33.06
N LEU A 86 18.35 19.79 -34.36
CA LEU A 86 17.33 19.22 -35.23
C LEU A 86 16.85 17.85 -34.74
N PHE A 87 17.75 17.01 -34.21
CA PHE A 87 17.39 15.68 -33.71
C PHE A 87 16.46 15.73 -32.51
N ASP A 88 16.67 16.69 -31.60
CA ASP A 88 15.79 16.88 -30.45
C ASP A 88 14.41 17.36 -30.89
N GLU A 89 14.38 18.24 -31.90
CA GLU A 89 13.12 18.71 -32.48
C GLU A 89 12.36 17.61 -33.22
N MET A 90 13.06 16.74 -33.97
CA MET A 90 12.46 15.56 -34.61
C MET A 90 11.90 14.58 -33.56
N ARG A 91 12.59 14.40 -32.43
CA ARG A 91 12.10 13.57 -31.32
C ARG A 91 10.83 14.19 -30.71
N ALA A 92 10.81 15.50 -30.53
CA ALA A 92 9.63 16.21 -30.03
C ALA A 92 8.45 16.14 -31.02
N ALA A 93 8.70 16.36 -32.31
CA ALA A 93 7.69 16.24 -33.36
C ALA A 93 7.10 14.82 -33.43
N SER A 94 7.95 13.79 -33.35
CA SER A 94 7.50 12.39 -33.30
C SER A 94 6.62 12.10 -32.08
N LYS A 95 6.97 12.62 -30.89
CA LYS A 95 6.16 12.47 -29.68
C LYS A 95 4.78 13.12 -29.82
N LEU A 96 4.72 14.31 -30.40
CA LEU A 96 3.46 15.01 -30.66
C LEU A 96 2.59 14.24 -31.65
N LEU A 97 3.20 13.69 -32.70
CA LEU A 97 2.52 12.95 -33.75
C LEU A 97 1.80 11.70 -33.24
N VAL A 98 2.36 11.00 -32.25
CA VAL A 98 1.77 9.76 -31.70
C VAL A 98 0.92 9.98 -30.45
N ARG A 99 0.81 11.22 -29.95
CA ARG A 99 0.16 11.52 -28.66
C ARG A 99 -1.31 11.09 -28.65
N ASP A 100 -2.08 11.44 -29.67
CA ASP A 100 -3.53 11.17 -29.70
C ASP A 100 -3.80 9.68 -29.92
N LEU A 101 -2.92 9.01 -30.67
CA LEU A 101 -2.93 7.55 -30.83
C LEU A 101 -2.63 6.83 -29.51
N LEU A 102 -1.62 7.29 -28.76
CA LEU A 102 -1.30 6.77 -27.43
C LEU A 102 -2.44 7.03 -26.43
N ALA A 103 -3.07 8.20 -26.49
CA ALA A 103 -4.21 8.54 -25.64
C ALA A 103 -5.41 7.61 -25.91
N THR A 104 -5.71 7.34 -27.18
CA THR A 104 -6.85 6.47 -27.57
C THR A 104 -6.57 5.00 -27.28
N ARG A 105 -5.32 4.55 -27.47
CA ARG A 105 -4.91 3.15 -27.25
C ARG A 105 -4.28 2.88 -25.89
N SER A 106 -4.51 3.75 -24.91
CA SER A 106 -4.17 3.50 -23.52
C SER A 106 -5.43 3.31 -22.69
N GLY A 107 -5.29 2.57 -21.59
CA GLY A 107 -6.32 2.40 -20.57
C GLY A 107 -5.75 2.76 -19.19
N ARG A 108 -6.64 2.90 -18.21
CA ARG A 108 -6.26 3.17 -16.82
C ARG A 108 -6.38 1.89 -16.00
N LEU A 109 -5.26 1.41 -15.45
CA LEU A 109 -5.23 0.28 -14.55
C LEU A 109 -5.20 0.76 -13.10
N VAL A 110 -6.19 0.34 -12.31
CA VAL A 110 -6.27 0.58 -10.86
C VAL A 110 -6.11 -0.75 -10.16
N VAL A 111 -5.03 -0.93 -9.42
CA VAL A 111 -4.78 -2.15 -8.65
C VAL A 111 -4.94 -1.86 -7.16
N HIS A 112 -5.94 -2.50 -6.55
CA HIS A 112 -6.15 -2.46 -5.12
C HIS A 112 -5.54 -3.70 -4.46
N VAL A 113 -4.51 -3.49 -3.64
CA VAL A 113 -3.89 -4.53 -2.82
C VAL A 113 -4.15 -4.17 -1.37
N ALA A 114 -4.79 -5.07 -0.61
CA ALA A 114 -5.07 -4.84 0.81
C ALA A 114 -3.79 -4.71 1.66
N GLU A 115 -2.73 -5.38 1.20
CA GLU A 115 -1.43 -5.36 1.84
C GLU A 115 -0.61 -4.17 1.36
N GLU A 116 -0.21 -3.29 2.28
CA GLU A 116 0.70 -2.17 2.00
C GLU A 116 2.14 -2.67 1.74
N GLY A 117 2.88 -1.95 0.92
CA GLY A 117 4.28 -2.22 0.58
C GLY A 117 4.50 -3.41 -0.37
N ALA A 118 3.45 -3.98 -0.97
CA ALA A 118 3.60 -5.03 -1.97
C ALA A 118 4.16 -4.43 -3.27
N THR A 119 5.16 -5.05 -3.88
CA THR A 119 5.75 -4.63 -5.15
C THR A 119 4.90 -5.12 -6.31
N LEU A 120 4.49 -4.21 -7.20
CA LEU A 120 3.74 -4.51 -8.40
C LEU A 120 4.68 -4.47 -9.61
N ARG A 121 4.61 -5.51 -10.43
CA ARG A 121 5.34 -5.64 -11.69
C ARG A 121 4.36 -5.87 -12.82
N LEU A 122 4.50 -5.12 -13.89
CA LEU A 122 3.73 -5.27 -15.12
C LEU A 122 4.68 -5.68 -16.24
N ASP A 123 4.40 -6.79 -16.90
CA ASP A 123 5.25 -7.37 -17.97
C ASP A 123 6.71 -7.56 -17.52
N GLY A 124 6.89 -7.91 -16.25
CA GLY A 124 8.20 -8.10 -15.62
C GLY A 124 8.89 -6.81 -15.15
N VAL A 125 8.37 -5.62 -15.46
CA VAL A 125 8.93 -4.32 -15.05
C VAL A 125 8.27 -3.84 -13.76
N ALA A 126 9.04 -3.43 -12.77
CA ALA A 126 8.51 -2.86 -11.53
C ALA A 126 7.84 -1.51 -11.79
N VAL A 127 6.54 -1.39 -11.48
CA VAL A 127 5.74 -0.17 -11.70
C VAL A 127 5.50 0.63 -10.42
N GLY A 128 5.65 0.01 -9.23
CA GLY A 128 5.50 0.68 -7.95
C GLY A 128 5.23 -0.28 -6.80
N SER A 129 4.81 0.28 -5.67
CA SER A 129 4.40 -0.48 -4.47
C SER A 129 3.01 -0.03 -4.00
N SER A 130 2.24 -0.93 -3.38
CA SER A 130 0.93 -0.63 -2.84
C SER A 130 1.00 0.24 -1.58
N PRO A 131 0.03 1.15 -1.35
CA PRO A 131 -0.97 1.61 -2.31
C PRO A 131 -0.32 2.49 -3.40
N MET A 132 -0.77 2.35 -4.65
CA MET A 132 -0.26 3.13 -5.78
C MET A 132 -1.36 3.93 -6.47
N GLN A 133 -0.95 5.01 -7.16
CA GLN A 133 -1.85 5.77 -8.02
C GLN A 133 -2.24 4.97 -9.27
N PRO A 134 -3.40 5.25 -9.88
CA PRO A 134 -3.80 4.65 -11.15
C PRO A 134 -2.71 4.80 -12.23
N LEU A 135 -2.45 3.73 -12.96
CA LEU A 135 -1.43 3.69 -13.99
C LEU A 135 -2.06 3.77 -15.38
N THR A 136 -1.60 4.69 -16.23
CA THR A 136 -1.97 4.71 -17.64
C THR A 136 -1.01 3.86 -18.45
N ILE A 137 -1.50 2.77 -19.03
CA ILE A 137 -0.71 1.81 -19.81
C ILE A 137 -1.37 1.56 -21.15
N GLY A 138 -0.64 0.88 -22.04
CA GLY A 138 -1.21 0.38 -23.29
C GLY A 138 -2.48 -0.43 -23.05
N ALA A 139 -3.44 -0.35 -23.95
CA ALA A 139 -4.53 -1.30 -23.95
C ALA A 139 -4.06 -2.66 -24.49
N GLY A 140 -4.62 -3.74 -23.95
CA GLY A 140 -4.24 -5.11 -24.28
C GLY A 140 -4.03 -5.97 -23.04
N LEU A 141 -3.53 -7.19 -23.26
CA LEU A 141 -3.18 -8.13 -22.19
C LEU A 141 -1.81 -7.77 -21.60
N HIS A 142 -1.76 -7.66 -20.28
CA HIS A 142 -0.55 -7.42 -19.52
C HIS A 142 -0.37 -8.46 -18.42
N ALA A 143 0.84 -8.94 -18.24
CA ALA A 143 1.18 -9.90 -17.18
C ALA A 143 1.42 -9.13 -15.87
N LEU A 144 0.44 -9.14 -14.98
CA LEU A 144 0.56 -8.53 -13.66
C LEU A 144 1.14 -9.54 -12.67
N THR A 145 2.20 -9.14 -11.98
CA THR A 145 2.76 -9.87 -10.83
C THR A 145 2.78 -8.96 -9.61
N VAL A 146 2.30 -9.46 -8.47
CA VAL A 146 2.33 -8.75 -7.19
C VAL A 146 3.08 -9.61 -6.17
N GLU A 147 4.08 -9.01 -5.54
CA GLU A 147 5.02 -9.69 -4.64
C GLU A 147 5.14 -8.93 -3.32
N LYS A 148 5.16 -9.66 -2.20
CA LYS A 148 5.46 -9.11 -0.87
C LYS A 148 6.17 -10.17 -0.05
N ASP A 149 7.16 -9.75 0.74
CA ASP A 149 7.91 -10.66 1.58
C ASP A 149 7.00 -11.40 2.57
N GLY A 150 7.15 -12.72 2.65
CA GLY A 150 6.29 -13.58 3.47
C GLY A 150 4.96 -13.95 2.82
N PHE A 151 4.64 -13.46 1.62
CA PHE A 151 3.43 -13.79 0.87
C PHE A 151 3.74 -14.64 -0.37
N ILE A 152 2.73 -15.39 -0.82
CA ILE A 152 2.78 -16.15 -2.07
C ILE A 152 2.61 -15.15 -3.22
N ARG A 153 3.52 -15.21 -4.20
CA ARG A 153 3.46 -14.41 -5.44
C ARG A 153 2.09 -14.57 -6.10
N PHE A 154 1.44 -13.44 -6.37
CA PHE A 154 0.25 -13.38 -7.22
C PHE A 154 0.67 -13.07 -8.65
N ALA A 155 0.21 -13.86 -9.62
CA ALA A 155 0.46 -13.62 -11.04
C ALA A 155 -0.82 -13.87 -11.82
N ARG A 156 -1.21 -12.92 -12.68
CA ARG A 156 -2.42 -13.00 -13.51
C ARG A 156 -2.28 -12.10 -14.74
N ASP A 157 -2.78 -12.57 -15.86
CA ASP A 157 -2.95 -11.74 -17.05
C ASP A 157 -4.19 -10.84 -16.90
N VAL A 158 -4.00 -9.54 -17.10
CA VAL A 158 -5.02 -8.51 -16.96
C VAL A 158 -5.23 -7.87 -18.33
N GLU A 159 -6.48 -7.86 -18.78
CA GLU A 159 -6.88 -7.16 -20.00
C GLU A 159 -7.23 -5.72 -19.67
N VAL A 160 -6.49 -4.78 -20.26
CA VAL A 160 -6.70 -3.34 -20.10
C VAL A 160 -7.43 -2.82 -21.33
N LEU A 161 -8.60 -2.23 -21.10
CA LEU A 161 -9.47 -1.71 -22.16
C LEU A 161 -9.04 -0.32 -22.62
N GLN A 162 -9.29 0.00 -23.90
CA GLN A 162 -8.96 1.30 -24.49
C GLN A 162 -9.85 2.40 -23.92
N SER A 163 -9.23 3.51 -23.50
CA SER A 163 -9.89 4.70 -22.95
C SER A 163 -10.83 4.43 -21.76
N ASP A 164 -10.64 3.29 -21.10
CA ASP A 164 -11.50 2.83 -20.00
C ASP A 164 -10.65 2.49 -18.75
N GLU A 165 -11.32 2.34 -17.62
CA GLU A 165 -10.70 1.99 -16.35
C GLU A 165 -10.89 0.50 -16.02
N THR A 166 -9.77 -0.19 -15.89
CA THR A 166 -9.72 -1.58 -15.41
C THR A 166 -9.36 -1.57 -13.93
N VAL A 167 -10.31 -1.96 -13.08
CA VAL A 167 -10.10 -2.08 -11.63
C VAL A 167 -9.86 -3.54 -11.28
N LEU A 168 -8.75 -3.83 -10.60
CA LEU A 168 -8.41 -5.16 -10.12
C LEU A 168 -8.13 -5.15 -8.62
N THR A 169 -8.88 -5.97 -7.87
CA THR A 169 -8.60 -6.25 -6.47
C THR A 169 -7.74 -7.50 -6.33
N VAL A 170 -6.56 -7.35 -5.74
CA VAL A 170 -5.60 -8.43 -5.49
C VAL A 170 -5.56 -8.73 -3.99
N VAL A 171 -5.83 -9.99 -3.65
CA VAL A 171 -5.71 -10.50 -2.29
C VAL A 171 -4.49 -11.40 -2.23
N LEU A 172 -3.44 -10.94 -1.53
CA LEU A 172 -2.24 -11.74 -1.31
C LEU A 172 -2.50 -12.78 -0.22
N ARG A 173 -2.00 -13.99 -0.43
CA ARG A 173 -2.07 -15.06 0.58
C ARG A 173 -0.74 -15.17 1.30
N PRO A 174 -0.71 -15.13 2.64
CA PRO A 174 0.53 -15.28 3.39
C PRO A 174 1.07 -16.71 3.26
N SER A 175 2.38 -16.85 3.30
CA SER A 175 3.05 -18.14 3.44
C SER A 175 2.81 -18.73 4.84
N ASP A 176 2.95 -20.06 4.97
CA ASP A 176 2.75 -20.74 6.25
C ASP A 176 3.76 -20.31 7.33
N ASP A 177 5.01 -20.05 6.95
CA ASP A 177 6.06 -19.57 7.87
C ASP A 177 5.74 -18.15 8.37
N TYR A 178 5.38 -17.24 7.47
CA TYR A 178 4.99 -15.87 7.83
C TYR A 178 3.78 -15.87 8.75
N ARG A 179 2.75 -16.68 8.45
CA ARG A 179 1.55 -16.80 9.28
C ARG A 179 1.88 -17.26 10.69
N ARG A 180 2.74 -18.28 10.85
CA ARG A 180 3.17 -18.78 12.17
C ARG A 180 3.91 -17.69 12.96
N LYS A 181 4.92 -17.05 12.35
CA LYS A 181 5.69 -15.97 13.00
C LYS A 181 4.81 -14.80 13.42
N TYR A 182 3.88 -14.38 12.55
CA TYR A 182 2.92 -13.32 12.86
C TYR A 182 2.03 -13.71 14.04
N GLN A 183 1.45 -14.92 14.02
CA GLN A 183 0.59 -15.42 15.11
C GLN A 183 1.32 -15.53 16.45
N ASP A 184 2.57 -16.02 16.45
CA ASP A 184 3.37 -16.15 17.67
C ASP A 184 3.69 -14.77 18.27
N GLY A 185 4.04 -13.79 17.43
CA GLY A 185 4.25 -12.41 17.84
C GLY A 185 2.98 -11.77 18.40
N ALA A 186 1.87 -11.84 17.64
CA ALA A 186 0.59 -11.26 18.03
C ALA A 186 0.04 -11.87 19.33
N ARG A 187 0.14 -13.20 19.50
CA ARG A 187 -0.27 -13.89 20.74
C ARG A 187 0.58 -13.47 21.94
N THR A 188 1.88 -13.30 21.75
CA THR A 188 2.78 -12.84 22.81
C THR A 188 2.42 -11.42 23.25
N THR A 189 2.22 -10.50 22.29
CA THR A 189 1.77 -9.14 22.58
C THR A 189 0.42 -9.12 23.28
N ARG A 190 -0.54 -9.95 22.85
CA ARG A 190 -1.86 -10.06 23.46
C ARG A 190 -1.79 -10.60 24.90
N MET A 191 -0.94 -11.60 25.13
CA MET A 191 -0.68 -12.14 26.47
C MET A 191 -0.09 -11.05 27.38
N LEU A 192 0.92 -10.31 26.92
CA LEU A 192 1.53 -9.21 27.67
C LEU A 192 0.54 -8.06 27.94
N ALA A 193 -0.35 -7.77 26.99
CA ALA A 193 -1.41 -6.79 27.19
C ALA A 193 -2.34 -7.19 28.35
N TRP A 194 -2.83 -8.44 28.36
CA TRP A 194 -3.71 -8.94 29.42
C TRP A 194 -3.01 -9.06 30.77
N THR A 195 -1.74 -9.48 30.81
CA THR A 195 -0.99 -9.51 32.08
C THR A 195 -0.76 -8.10 32.63
N GLY A 196 -0.44 -7.13 31.77
CA GLY A 196 -0.32 -5.72 32.16
C GLY A 196 -1.61 -5.15 32.72
N LEU A 197 -2.75 -5.42 32.05
CA LEU A 197 -4.07 -5.01 32.53
C LEU A 197 -4.43 -5.66 33.87
N GLY A 198 -4.20 -6.96 34.02
CA GLY A 198 -4.47 -7.69 35.26
C GLY A 198 -3.60 -7.20 36.43
N LEU A 199 -2.29 -7.07 36.21
CA LEU A 199 -1.36 -6.59 37.23
C LEU A 199 -1.66 -5.14 37.61
N GLY A 200 -1.95 -4.30 36.62
CA GLY A 200 -2.27 -2.90 36.84
C GLY A 200 -3.55 -2.71 37.67
N ALA A 201 -4.61 -3.46 37.36
CA ALA A 201 -5.85 -3.45 38.13
C ALA A 201 -5.63 -3.92 39.58
N ALA A 202 -4.85 -4.99 39.76
CA ALA A 202 -4.49 -5.49 41.09
C ALA A 202 -3.67 -4.46 41.90
N GLY A 203 -2.71 -3.79 41.27
CA GLY A 203 -1.90 -2.75 41.90
C GLY A 203 -2.73 -1.55 42.39
N LEU A 204 -3.68 -1.09 41.57
CA LEU A 204 -4.61 -0.03 41.96
C LEU A 204 -5.53 -0.45 43.12
N ALA A 205 -6.09 -1.66 43.07
CA ALA A 205 -6.93 -2.17 44.15
C ALA A 205 -6.16 -2.30 45.47
N GLY A 206 -4.92 -2.80 45.41
CA GLY A 206 -4.02 -2.86 46.56
C GLY A 206 -3.69 -1.48 47.13
N GLY A 207 -3.37 -0.51 46.27
CA GLY A 207 -3.14 0.88 46.67
C GLY A 207 -4.38 1.52 47.33
N ALA A 208 -5.57 1.31 46.77
CA ALA A 208 -6.81 1.79 47.36
C ALA A 208 -7.08 1.18 48.76
N ALA A 209 -6.86 -0.13 48.92
CA ALA A 209 -7.00 -0.79 50.22
C ALA A 209 -6.01 -0.24 51.25
N LEU A 210 -4.75 -0.04 50.87
CA LEU A 210 -3.73 0.57 51.75
C LEU A 210 -4.08 2.02 52.11
N TRP A 211 -4.63 2.78 51.16
CA TRP A 211 -5.09 4.14 51.41
C TRP A 211 -6.20 4.20 52.47
N VAL A 212 -7.23 3.35 52.36
CA VAL A 212 -8.32 3.28 53.35
C VAL A 212 -7.78 2.97 54.75
N VAL A 213 -6.83 2.03 54.87
CA VAL A 213 -6.21 1.69 56.16
C VAL A 213 -5.35 2.85 56.70
N ALA A 214 -4.57 3.50 55.84
CA ALA A 214 -3.72 4.61 56.22
C ALA A 214 -4.54 5.83 56.69
N ASP A 215 -5.63 6.14 55.99
CA ASP A 215 -6.54 7.24 56.32
C ASP A 215 -7.22 7.02 57.68
N GLY A 216 -7.74 5.82 57.93
CA GLY A 216 -8.32 5.47 59.23
C GLY A 216 -7.32 5.65 60.39
N LYS A 217 -6.09 5.14 60.24
CA LYS A 217 -5.03 5.31 61.25
C LYS A 217 -4.58 6.77 61.42
N ALA A 218 -4.58 7.56 60.34
CA ALA A 218 -4.25 8.97 60.41
C ALA A 218 -5.32 9.78 61.18
N GLY A 219 -6.60 9.44 61.01
CA GLY A 219 -7.70 10.00 61.78
C GLY A 219 -7.56 9.71 63.28
N GLU A 220 -7.30 8.45 63.65
CA GLU A 220 -7.05 8.06 65.04
C GLU A 220 -5.83 8.78 65.63
N LEU A 221 -4.70 8.79 64.91
CA LEU A 221 -3.49 9.48 65.35
C LEU A 221 -3.72 10.98 65.58
N ARG A 222 -4.52 11.64 64.73
CA ARG A 222 -4.86 13.06 64.88
C ARG A 222 -5.61 13.30 66.18
N SER A 223 -6.62 12.49 66.46
CA SER A 223 -7.38 12.54 67.72
C SER A 223 -6.47 12.31 68.94
N ASP A 224 -5.57 11.34 68.87
CA ASP A 224 -4.64 11.02 69.97
C ASP A 224 -3.62 12.14 70.22
N ILE A 225 -3.13 12.80 69.16
CA ILE A 225 -2.24 13.96 69.26
C ILE A 225 -2.97 15.14 69.94
N GLU A 226 -4.22 15.39 69.55
CA GLU A 226 -5.05 16.44 70.17
C GLU A 226 -5.29 16.16 71.65
N ALA A 227 -5.62 14.91 72.00
CA ALA A 227 -5.80 14.47 73.38
C ALA A 227 -4.52 14.61 74.22
N TYR A 228 -3.36 14.18 73.69
CA TYR A 228 -2.05 14.35 74.33
C TYR A 228 -1.69 15.84 74.52
N GLY A 229 -2.03 16.69 73.55
CA GLY A 229 -1.86 18.14 73.63
C GLY A 229 -2.69 18.77 74.76
N ALA A 230 -3.83 18.20 75.12
CA ALA A 230 -4.69 18.70 76.18
C ALA A 230 -4.28 18.28 77.60
N GLN A 231 -3.29 17.37 77.76
CA GLN A 231 -2.89 16.86 79.07
C GLN A 231 -2.01 17.85 79.87
N PRO A 232 -2.19 17.94 81.21
CA PRO A 232 -1.44 18.86 82.07
C PRO A 232 0.00 18.41 82.38
N ILE A 233 0.26 17.10 82.38
CA ILE A 233 1.59 16.51 82.52
C ILE A 233 1.78 15.56 81.35
N ARG A 234 2.88 15.72 80.61
CA ARG A 234 3.17 14.95 79.40
C ARG A 234 4.42 14.11 79.61
N THR A 235 4.42 12.87 79.11
CA THR A 235 5.56 11.96 79.24
C THR A 235 6.28 11.74 77.90
N SER A 236 7.60 11.56 77.93
CA SER A 236 8.39 11.28 76.73
C SER A 236 8.03 9.92 76.09
N SER A 237 7.63 8.93 76.91
CA SER A 237 7.21 7.61 76.42
C SER A 237 5.94 7.65 75.57
N GLU A 238 4.98 8.52 75.91
CA GLU A 238 3.76 8.71 75.12
C GLU A 238 4.06 9.45 73.81
N ALA A 239 4.95 10.45 73.85
CA ALA A 239 5.45 11.11 72.64
C ALA A 239 6.12 10.11 71.68
N ASP A 240 6.99 9.23 72.19
CA ASP A 240 7.65 8.18 71.40
C ASP A 240 6.67 7.16 70.81
N ALA A 241 5.53 6.92 71.48
CA ALA A 241 4.47 6.05 70.95
C ALA A 241 3.72 6.69 69.78
N LEU A 242 3.40 7.99 69.88
CA LEU A 242 2.77 8.75 68.79
C LEU A 242 3.69 8.87 67.57
N GLU A 243 4.99 9.10 67.79
CA GLU A 243 5.97 9.21 66.71
C GLU A 243 6.17 7.87 65.96
N ARG A 244 6.14 6.74 66.67
CA ARG A 244 6.14 5.41 66.04
C ARG A 244 4.92 5.21 65.14
N ARG A 245 3.73 5.55 65.61
CA ARG A 245 2.49 5.46 64.81
C ARG A 245 2.54 6.38 63.58
N ARG A 246 3.05 7.60 63.75
CA ARG A 246 3.28 8.53 62.63
C ARG A 246 4.21 7.91 61.58
N THR A 247 5.30 7.30 62.02
CA THR A 247 6.27 6.62 61.13
C THR A 247 5.63 5.45 60.39
N ASP A 248 4.82 4.64 61.07
CA ASP A 248 4.10 3.51 60.46
C ASP A 248 3.08 3.95 59.40
N ILE A 249 2.33 5.04 59.65
CA ILE A 249 1.43 5.64 58.65
C ILE A 249 2.24 6.19 57.46
N GLY A 250 3.40 6.81 57.72
CA GLY A 250 4.31 7.25 56.66
C GLY A 250 4.77 6.11 55.74
N ARG A 251 5.05 4.93 56.31
CA ARG A 251 5.36 3.71 55.53
C ARG A 251 4.16 3.25 54.71
N LEU A 252 2.96 3.21 55.28
CA LEU A 252 1.73 2.84 54.56
C LEU A 252 1.47 3.80 53.38
N ASN A 253 1.59 5.11 53.57
CA ASN A 253 1.46 6.09 52.49
C ASN A 253 2.50 5.88 51.39
N THR A 254 3.74 5.53 51.75
CA THR A 254 4.78 5.22 50.77
C THR A 254 4.39 3.98 49.94
N TYR A 255 3.90 2.91 50.58
CA TYR A 255 3.43 1.72 49.87
C TYR A 255 2.19 2.00 49.01
N THR A 256 1.26 2.84 49.46
CA THR A 256 0.12 3.29 48.67
C THR A 256 0.57 3.99 47.39
N ILE A 257 1.51 4.93 47.47
CA ILE A 257 2.01 5.66 46.29
C ILE A 257 2.73 4.72 45.32
N VAL A 258 3.58 3.83 45.85
CA VAL A 258 4.32 2.87 45.01
C VAL A 258 3.38 1.89 44.32
N SER A 259 2.44 1.29 45.04
CA SER A 259 1.48 0.34 44.48
C SER A 259 0.55 0.98 43.45
N ALA A 260 0.04 2.19 43.73
CA ALA A 260 -0.76 2.94 42.77
C ALA A 260 0.06 3.32 41.52
N GLY A 261 1.29 3.79 41.69
CA GLY A 261 2.18 4.16 40.58
C GLY A 261 2.50 2.98 39.66
N VAL A 262 2.87 1.83 40.23
CA VAL A 262 3.10 0.59 39.47
C VAL A 262 1.81 0.12 38.79
N GLY A 263 0.68 0.21 39.49
CA GLY A 263 -0.64 -0.12 38.96
C GLY A 263 -1.00 0.68 37.70
N VAL A 264 -0.88 2.01 37.78
CA VAL A 264 -1.12 2.92 36.64
C VAL A 264 -0.17 2.61 35.48
N ALA A 265 1.13 2.41 35.75
CA ALA A 265 2.10 2.13 34.70
C ALA A 265 1.81 0.80 33.97
N ALA A 266 1.53 -0.27 34.72
CA ALA A 266 1.20 -1.58 34.14
C ALA A 266 -0.10 -1.55 33.33
N LEU A 267 -1.13 -0.85 33.82
CA LEU A 267 -2.36 -0.61 33.05
C LEU A 267 -2.08 0.15 31.75
N GLY A 268 -1.28 1.22 31.83
CA GLY A 268 -0.94 2.03 30.67
C GLY A 268 -0.22 1.23 29.58
N VAL A 269 0.77 0.41 29.96
CA VAL A 269 1.46 -0.49 29.04
C VAL A 269 0.51 -1.56 28.49
N GLY A 270 -0.30 -2.19 29.35
CA GLY A 270 -1.26 -3.21 28.94
C GLY A 270 -2.27 -2.68 27.92
N LEU A 271 -2.82 -1.49 28.16
CA LEU A 271 -3.75 -0.82 27.26
C LEU A 271 -3.07 -0.39 25.96
N LEU A 272 -1.85 0.16 26.02
CA LEU A 272 -1.09 0.53 24.83
C LEU A 272 -0.86 -0.68 23.93
N LEU A 273 -0.39 -1.80 24.48
CA LEU A 273 -0.19 -3.05 23.74
C LEU A 273 -1.50 -3.63 23.20
N LEU A 274 -2.63 -3.43 23.88
CA LEU A 274 -3.94 -3.86 23.40
C LEU A 274 -4.39 -3.06 22.17
N VAL A 275 -4.05 -1.77 22.11
CA VAL A 275 -4.47 -0.84 21.04
C VAL A 275 -3.53 -0.88 19.85
N THR A 276 -2.22 -0.95 20.07
CA THR A 276 -1.22 -0.95 18.99
C THR A 276 -0.80 -2.36 18.56
N GLY A 277 -1.21 -3.38 19.30
CA GLY A 277 -0.88 -4.76 19.00
C GLY A 277 -1.58 -5.27 17.75
N ASP A 278 -0.85 -6.05 16.96
CA ASP A 278 -1.36 -6.78 15.81
C ASP A 278 -2.51 -7.72 16.19
N ASP A 279 -3.50 -7.83 15.30
CA ASP A 279 -4.62 -8.76 15.46
C ASP A 279 -4.15 -10.19 15.10
N PRO A 280 -4.10 -11.14 16.06
CA PRO A 280 -3.67 -12.51 15.78
C PRO A 280 -4.52 -13.21 14.72
N ASP A 281 -5.76 -12.75 14.52
CA ASP A 281 -6.74 -13.42 13.68
C ASP A 281 -6.77 -12.91 12.23
N ARG A 282 -5.98 -11.87 11.92
CA ARG A 282 -5.93 -11.21 10.60
C ARG A 282 -5.77 -12.16 9.41
N TYR A 283 -5.02 -13.24 9.58
CA TYR A 283 -4.70 -14.21 8.51
C TYR A 283 -5.29 -15.60 8.75
N HIS A 284 -6.33 -15.73 9.57
CA HIS A 284 -7.04 -17.00 9.64
C HIS A 284 -7.73 -17.29 8.32
N ALA A 285 -7.44 -18.47 7.77
CA ALA A 285 -8.19 -18.98 6.64
C ALA A 285 -9.64 -19.17 7.10
N GLU A 286 -10.55 -18.33 6.60
CA GLU A 286 -11.96 -18.72 6.61
C GLU A 286 -12.04 -20.04 5.83
N LEU A 287 -12.37 -21.12 6.53
CA LEU A 287 -12.93 -22.31 5.89
C LEU A 287 -14.26 -21.87 5.28
N ARG A 288 -14.22 -21.23 4.11
CA ARG A 288 -15.36 -21.22 3.20
C ARG A 288 -15.41 -22.63 2.66
N VAL A 289 -16.15 -23.49 3.37
CA VAL A 289 -16.72 -24.70 2.78
C VAL A 289 -17.60 -24.19 1.65
N GLY A 290 -17.02 -24.13 0.44
CA GLY A 290 -17.74 -23.85 -0.78
C GLY A 290 -18.71 -25.00 -1.02
N ALA A 291 -19.92 -24.89 -0.47
CA ALA A 291 -21.07 -25.56 -1.04
C ALA A 291 -21.31 -24.88 -2.39
N GLY A 292 -20.98 -25.58 -3.49
CA GLY A 292 -21.49 -25.22 -4.79
C GLY A 292 -23.01 -25.13 -4.73
N ASP A 293 -23.55 -24.00 -5.19
CA ASP A 293 -24.94 -23.70 -5.58
C ASP A 293 -26.11 -24.31 -4.78
N GLY A 294 -25.93 -24.59 -3.49
CA GLY A 294 -27.01 -25.01 -2.59
C GLY A 294 -26.50 -25.20 -1.17
N GLY A 295 -26.20 -24.10 -0.48
CA GLY A 295 -25.54 -24.13 0.83
C GLY A 295 -26.42 -23.63 1.98
N MET A 296 -26.67 -24.50 2.94
CA MET A 296 -27.28 -24.19 4.24
C MET A 296 -26.37 -23.26 5.04
N SER A 297 -26.86 -22.07 5.41
CA SER A 297 -26.13 -21.13 6.27
C SER A 297 -26.54 -21.33 7.73
N LEU A 298 -25.57 -21.63 8.59
CA LEU A 298 -25.73 -21.67 10.04
C LEU A 298 -25.20 -20.38 10.64
N THR A 299 -26.07 -19.61 11.30
CA THR A 299 -25.67 -18.39 12.00
C THR A 299 -25.88 -18.60 13.51
N GLY A 300 -24.84 -18.34 14.31
CA GLY A 300 -24.92 -18.41 15.77
C GLY A 300 -25.46 -17.12 16.36
N THR A 301 -26.50 -17.21 17.18
CA THR A 301 -26.99 -16.10 18.01
C THR A 301 -26.92 -16.47 19.51
N PRO A 302 -26.92 -15.48 20.43
CA PRO A 302 -26.96 -15.75 21.86
C PRO A 302 -28.33 -16.35 22.23
N GLY A 303 -28.44 -17.68 22.18
CA GLY A 303 -29.68 -18.42 22.41
C GLY A 303 -29.84 -19.69 21.58
N GLY A 304 -29.01 -19.92 20.56
CA GLY A 304 -29.03 -21.15 19.75
C GLY A 304 -28.55 -20.93 18.31
N LEU A 305 -28.38 -22.04 17.58
CA LEU A 305 -28.00 -22.04 16.17
C LEU A 305 -29.26 -21.94 15.31
N GLN A 306 -29.32 -20.93 14.44
CA GLN A 306 -30.39 -20.81 13.45
C GLN A 306 -29.86 -21.24 12.08
N ALA A 307 -30.56 -22.17 11.44
CA ALA A 307 -30.25 -22.63 10.10
C ALA A 307 -31.17 -21.98 9.07
N THR A 308 -30.59 -21.41 8.02
CA THR A 308 -31.32 -20.82 6.89
C THR A 308 -30.92 -21.55 5.62
N LEU A 309 -31.90 -22.18 4.97
CA LEU A 309 -31.77 -22.79 3.65
C LEU A 309 -32.23 -21.77 2.60
N ARG A 310 -31.37 -21.46 1.63
CA ARG A 310 -31.75 -20.76 0.40
C ARG A 310 -31.69 -21.78 -0.73
N PHE A 311 -32.81 -21.97 -1.40
CA PHE A 311 -32.94 -22.74 -2.65
C PHE A 311 -32.63 -21.85 -3.84
#